data_AF-A0A1S1FFW2-F1
#
_entry.id   AF-A0A1S1FFW2-F1
#
_cell.length_a   1.000
_cell.length_b   1.000
_cell.length_c   1.000
_cell.angle_alpha   90.00
_cell.angle_beta   90.00
_cell.angle_gamma   90.00
#
_symmetry.space_group_name_H-M   'P 1'
#
loop_
_entity.id
_entity.type
_entity.pdbx_description
1 polymer ?
#
loop_
_entity_poly.entity_id
_entity_poly.type
_entity_poly.pdbx_seq_one_letter_code
_entity_poly.pdbx_strand_id
1 'polypeptide(L)' 'MDENFVSKLWQADKLLYDWTVNDVNSIAKSFRLNVDGIITDDVQLVQSSIKELKDNPKYTDLLLNKAFDFFNFT' A
#
# COMPACT_ATOMS: atom_id res chain seq x y z
N MET A 1 8.33 7.31 3.48
CA MET A 1 6.88 7.51 3.51
C MET A 1 6.24 6.84 4.72
N ASP A 2 5.30 7.51 5.36
CA ASP A 2 4.53 7.05 6.53
C ASP A 2 3.03 7.39 6.36
N GLU A 3 2.19 6.90 7.27
CA GLU A 3 0.72 7.00 7.15
C GLU A 3 0.19 8.45 7.25
N ASN A 4 0.86 9.33 8.01
CA ASN A 4 0.46 10.72 8.15
C ASN A 4 0.68 11.52 6.86
N PHE A 5 1.73 11.19 6.12
CA PHE A 5 1.98 11.77 4.81
C PHE A 5 0.92 11.33 3.80
N VAL A 6 0.61 10.02 3.77
CA VAL A 6 -0.35 9.45 2.83
C VAL A 6 -1.77 9.99 3.06
N SER A 7 -2.21 10.08 4.32
CA SER A 7 -3.56 10.57 4.64
C SER A 7 -3.80 12.01 4.17
N LYS A 8 -2.79 12.88 4.26
CA LYS A 8 -2.86 14.26 3.75
C LYS A 8 -3.05 14.32 2.23
N LEU A 9 -2.46 13.38 1.50
CA LEU A 9 -2.59 13.33 0.04
C LEU A 9 -3.98 12.85 -0.38
N TRP A 10 -4.52 11.85 0.32
CA TRP A 10 -5.91 11.42 0.11
C TRP A 10 -6.91 12.54 0.38
N GLN A 11 -6.72 13.30 1.47
CA GLN A 11 -7.56 14.46 1.77
C GLN A 11 -7.46 15.60 0.74
N ALA A 12 -6.39 15.62 -0.04
CA ALA A 12 -6.13 16.63 -1.06
C ALA A 12 -6.43 16.14 -2.49
N ASP A 13 -7.08 14.97 -2.64
CA ASP A 13 -7.35 14.30 -3.92
C ASP A 13 -6.10 14.20 -4.82
N LYS A 14 -4.96 13.85 -4.22
CA LYS A 14 -3.69 13.65 -4.95
C LYS A 14 -3.37 12.17 -5.09
N LEU A 15 -2.98 11.78 -6.30
CA LEU A 15 -2.42 10.46 -6.58
C LEU A 15 -1.03 10.33 -5.97
N LEU A 16 -0.75 9.17 -5.41
CA LEU A 16 0.50 8.82 -4.75
C LEU A 16 1.20 7.66 -5.47
N TYR A 17 2.41 7.93 -5.95
CA TYR A 17 3.27 6.94 -6.60
C TYR A 17 4.57 6.74 -5.81
N ASP A 18 4.98 5.49 -5.64
CA ASP A 18 6.25 5.12 -4.98
C ASP A 18 7.30 4.69 -6.02
N TRP A 19 8.54 5.16 -5.87
CA TRP A 19 9.61 4.92 -6.85
C TRP A 19 11.01 4.96 -6.20
N THR A 20 12.01 4.20 -6.68
CA THR A 20 11.88 2.95 -7.46
C THR A 20 11.81 1.78 -6.49
N VAL A 21 10.76 0.97 -6.57
CA VAL A 21 10.51 -0.12 -5.62
C VAL A 21 10.94 -1.44 -6.25
N ASN A 22 12.01 -2.06 -5.72
CA ASN A 22 12.63 -3.25 -6.30
C ASN A 22 12.85 -4.39 -5.29
N ASP A 23 12.19 -4.33 -4.12
CA ASP A 23 12.29 -5.37 -3.09
C ASP A 23 10.94 -5.63 -2.39
N VAL A 24 10.77 -6.86 -1.87
CA VAL A 24 9.51 -7.34 -1.27
C VAL A 24 9.07 -6.49 -0.08
N ASN A 25 10.00 -5.99 0.74
CA ASN A 25 9.65 -5.20 1.92
C ASN A 25 9.08 -3.84 1.52
N SER A 26 9.71 -3.20 0.53
CA SER A 26 9.23 -1.94 -0.03
C SER A 26 7.88 -2.15 -0.72
N ILE A 27 7.69 -3.23 -1.48
CA ILE A 27 6.39 -3.56 -2.11
C ILE A 27 5.29 -3.74 -1.05
N ALA A 28 5.56 -4.52 -0.01
CA ALA A 28 4.61 -4.74 1.07
C ALA A 28 4.25 -3.43 1.79
N LYS A 29 5.23 -2.54 1.97
CA LYS A 29 5.01 -1.21 2.53
C LYS A 29 4.13 -0.34 1.62
N SER A 30 4.45 -0.22 0.33
CA SER A 30 3.66 0.57 -0.62
C SER A 30 2.23 0.03 -0.71
N PHE A 31 2.06 -1.29 -0.74
CA PHE A 31 0.75 -1.94 -0.74
C PHE A 31 -0.04 -1.65 0.54
N ARG A 32 0.58 -1.72 1.73
CA ARG A 32 -0.08 -1.40 3.02
C ARG A 32 -0.46 0.07 3.13
N LEU A 33 0.33 0.94 2.52
CA LEU A 33 0.05 2.37 2.45
C LEU A 33 -1.00 2.70 1.39
N ASN A 34 -1.47 1.72 0.61
CA ASN A 34 -2.48 1.88 -0.44
C ASN A 34 -2.13 3.02 -1.40
N VAL A 35 -0.89 2.99 -1.92
CA VAL A 35 -0.44 3.88 -2.99
C VAL A 35 -1.22 3.62 -4.28
N ASP A 36 -1.36 4.64 -5.12
CA ASP A 36 -2.05 4.54 -6.42
C ASP A 36 -1.19 3.87 -7.50
N GLY A 37 0.13 3.84 -7.31
CA GLY A 37 1.02 3.13 -8.22
C GLY A 37 2.42 2.90 -7.68
N ILE A 38 3.08 1.90 -8.27
CA ILE A 38 4.47 1.55 -7.99
C ILE A 38 5.26 1.67 -9.30
N ILE A 39 6.36 2.41 -9.28
CA ILE A 39 7.35 2.47 -10.36
C ILE A 39 8.49 1.54 -9.97
N THR A 40 8.80 0.58 -10.83
CA THR A 40 9.73 -0.53 -10.55
C THR A 40 10.50 -0.93 -11.81
N ASP A 41 11.69 -1.47 -11.61
CA ASP A 41 12.45 -2.15 -12.67
C ASP A 41 12.01 -3.61 -12.84
N ASP A 42 11.30 -4.19 -11.86
CA ASP A 42 10.85 -5.57 -11.83
C ASP A 42 9.34 -5.69 -11.56
N VAL A 43 8.56 -5.57 -12.64
CA VAL A 43 7.09 -5.71 -12.59
C VAL A 43 6.67 -7.11 -12.14
N GLN A 44 7.46 -8.15 -12.42
CA GLN A 44 7.11 -9.53 -12.05
C GLN A 44 7.22 -9.73 -10.54
N LEU A 45 8.25 -9.17 -9.92
CA LEU A 45 8.40 -9.16 -8.46
C LEU A 45 7.24 -8.42 -7.78
N VAL A 46 6.85 -7.25 -8.31
CA VAL A 46 5.69 -6.50 -7.78
C VAL A 46 4.42 -7.33 -7.85
N GLN A 47 4.11 -7.91 -9.01
CA GLN A 47 2.88 -8.68 -9.21
C GLN A 47 2.82 -9.93 -8.33
N SER A 48 3.91 -10.69 -8.25
CA SER A 48 4.00 -11.89 -7.42
C SER A 48 3.89 -11.58 -5.92
N SER A 49 4.59 -10.54 -5.45
CA SER A 49 4.53 -10.11 -4.05
C SER A 49 3.13 -9.62 -3.67
N ILE A 50 2.48 -8.83 -4.52
CA ILE A 50 1.10 -8.37 -4.27
C ILE A 50 0.13 -9.57 -4.23
N LYS A 51 0.31 -10.57 -5.10
CA LYS A 51 -0.50 -11.77 -5.08
C LYS A 51 -0.34 -12.53 -3.76
N GLU A 52 0.90 -12.76 -3.32
CA GLU A 52 1.18 -13.44 -2.05
C GLU A 52 0.57 -12.69 -0.85
N LEU A 53 0.65 -11.35 -0.85
CA LEU A 53 0.04 -10.53 0.20
C LEU A 53 -1.48 -10.62 0.20
N LYS A 54 -2.13 -10.65 -0.97
CA LYS A 54 -3.60 -10.81 -1.08
C LYS A 54 -4.07 -12.20 -0.66
N ASP A 55 -3.30 -13.23 -0.96
CA ASP A 55 -3.61 -14.62 -0.60
C ASP A 55 -3.35 -14.90 0.89
N ASN A 56 -2.70 -13.97 1.61
CA ASN A 56 -2.42 -14.09 3.05
C ASN A 56 -3.60 -13.57 3.90
N PRO A 57 -4.30 -14.45 4.66
CA PRO A 57 -5.45 -14.04 5.46
C PRO A 57 -5.09 -13.01 6.53
N LYS A 58 -3.92 -13.11 7.15
CA LYS A 58 -3.45 -12.14 8.16
C LYS A 58 -3.29 -10.74 7.56
N TYR A 59 -2.88 -10.66 6.29
CA TYR A 59 -2.72 -9.39 5.62
C TYR A 59 -4.07 -8.77 5.25
N THR A 60 -5.04 -9.60 4.86
CA THR A 60 -6.42 -9.17 4.64
C THR A 60 -7.02 -8.59 5.93
N ASP A 61 -6.80 -9.25 7.08
CA ASP A 61 -7.22 -8.73 8.39
C ASP A 61 -6.60 -7.36 8.70
N LEU A 62 -5.32 -7.15 8.38
CA LEU A 62 -4.63 -5.86 8.58
C LEU A 62 -5.26 -4.74 7.74
N LEU A 63 -5.60 -5.02 6.47
CA LEU A 63 -6.26 -4.03 5.61
C LEU A 63 -7.67 -3.70 6.09
N LEU A 64 -8.45 -4.72 6.50
CA LEU A 64 -9.79 -4.53 7.04
C LEU A 64 -9.77 -3.67 8.31
N ASN A 65 -8.88 -3.98 9.25
CA ASN A 65 -8.71 -3.18 10.47
C ASN A 65 -8.34 -1.73 10.15
N LYS A 66 -7.41 -1.52 9.21
CA LYS A 66 -7.03 -0.17 8.78
C LYS A 66 -8.19 0.59 8.14
N ALA A 67 -9.06 -0.08 7.37
CA ALA A 67 -10.26 0.53 6.82
C ALA A 67 -11.24 0.93 7.94
N PHE A 68 -11.48 0.05 8.92
CA PHE A 68 -12.30 0.38 10.08
C PHE A 68 -11.77 1.58 10.86
N ASP A 69 -10.45 1.63 11.12
CA ASP A 69 -9.82 2.76 11.79
C ASP A 69 -10.06 4.06 11.02
N PHE A 70 -9.89 4.06 9.70
CA PHE A 70 -10.15 5.23 8.86
C PHE A 70 -11.60 5.74 8.97
N PHE A 71 -12.59 4.85 8.93
CA PHE A 71 -14.00 5.22 9.01
C PHE A 71 -14.46 5.61 10.42
N ASN A 72 -13.82 5.11 11.48
CA ASN A 72 -14.16 5.45 12.87
C ASN A 72 -13.73 6.88 13.28
N PHE A 73 -12.97 7.59 12.45
CA PHE A 73 -12.61 9.01 12.66
C PHE A 73 -13.52 10.01 11.89
N THR A 74 -14.65 9.57 11.32
CA THR A 74 -15.69 10.44 10.70
C THR A 74 -16.94 10.49 11.57
#